data_AF-A0A257VQZ3-F1
#
_entry.id   AF-A0A257VQZ3-F1
#
_cell.length_a   1.000
_cell.length_b   1.000
_cell.length_c   1.000
_cell.angle_alpha   90.00
_cell.angle_beta   90.00
_cell.angle_gamma   90.00
#
_symmetry.space_group_name_H-M   'P 1'
#
loop_
_entity.id
_entity.type
_entity.pdbx_description
1 polymer ?
#
loop_
_entity_poly.entity_id
_entity_poly.type
_entity_poly.pdbx_seq_one_letter_code
_entity_poly.pdbx_strand_id
1 'polypeptide(L)'
;MGAVFRGGVITGQGVGRTDTLTPIEMMPYFFLEDGLIFGDLRGFRSSQDNYGANVGLGYRHYVRKWDRIFGANFYYDYDNTSGQLFRQNGGGLETLGANWDMRLNTYFPVTQNTKELSVSDPFNIRYNANNILFDQIRTFGVHLKGLDHEIAVPLPGRYMERHNVKGAAGWYHFQQTGVKSTWGWKGRLEGDLTSNVHLGLEVTNDNTFDTNVVLTAAISYGGFKQPLGQPRNQFDRMTAHVERFYNAVVQQVPFLEAGLVALDVDGTPLFVEHVASSDPYDRGNIAALRRVAPQYDPTAPLGTFENPFLTI
;
A
#
# COMPACT_ATOMS: atom_id res chain seq x y z
N MET A 1 11.87 11.95 30.68
CA MET A 1 11.96 11.12 29.46
C MET A 1 11.14 9.87 29.66
N GLY A 2 10.68 9.24 28.58
CA GLY A 2 9.92 8.00 28.63
C GLY A 2 9.73 7.42 27.24
N ALA A 3 8.92 6.37 27.14
CA ALA A 3 8.52 5.81 25.86
C ALA A 3 7.05 5.36 25.91
N VAL A 4 6.42 5.35 24.74
CA VAL A 4 5.15 4.66 24.49
C VAL A 4 5.46 3.46 23.61
N PHE A 5 4.90 2.31 23.95
CA PHE A 5 4.90 1.13 23.09
C PHE A 5 3.48 0.86 22.65
N ARG A 6 3.29 0.55 21.36
CA ARG A 6 1.98 0.22 20.80
C ARG A 6 2.09 -0.99 19.90
N GLY A 7 1.11 -1.87 19.97
CA GLY A 7 0.97 -3.01 19.07
C GLY A 7 -0.48 -3.20 18.71
N GLY A 8 -0.78 -3.61 17.48
CA GLY A 8 -2.17 -3.68 17.05
C GLY A 8 -2.40 -4.45 15.76
N VAL A 9 -3.63 -4.34 15.28
CA VAL A 9 -4.09 -4.87 14.00
C VAL A 9 -4.91 -3.78 13.29
N ILE A 10 -4.63 -3.59 12.02
CA ILE A 10 -5.35 -2.71 11.11
C ILE A 10 -5.86 -3.58 9.98
N THR A 11 -7.17 -3.82 9.91
CA THR A 11 -7.79 -4.75 8.96
C THR A 11 -8.80 -4.04 8.06
N GLY A 12 -9.09 -4.62 6.92
CA GLY A 12 -9.94 -4.04 5.88
C GLY A 12 -9.16 -3.23 4.85
N GLN A 13 -9.83 -2.95 3.73
CA GLN A 13 -9.28 -2.20 2.60
C GLN A 13 -9.20 -0.72 2.97
N GLY A 14 -8.05 -0.11 2.68
CA GLY A 14 -7.76 1.30 2.87
C GLY A 14 -7.19 1.92 1.60
N VAL A 15 -6.99 3.24 1.62
CA VAL A 15 -6.45 3.98 0.48
C VAL A 15 -5.06 3.43 0.11
N GLY A 16 -4.94 2.87 -1.10
CA GLY A 16 -3.71 2.24 -1.60
C GLY A 16 -3.28 0.95 -0.90
N ARG A 17 -4.17 0.29 -0.13
CA ARG A 17 -3.86 -0.95 0.59
C ARG A 17 -5.06 -1.89 0.69
N THR A 18 -4.87 -3.15 0.33
CA THR A 18 -5.88 -4.22 0.50
C THR A 18 -5.62 -5.12 1.71
N ASP A 19 -4.39 -5.12 2.22
CA ASP A 19 -3.92 -6.11 3.20
C ASP A 19 -4.12 -5.67 4.64
N THR A 20 -4.35 -6.63 5.54
CA THR A 20 -4.30 -6.40 6.98
C THR A 20 -2.87 -6.11 7.40
N LEU A 21 -2.65 -5.12 8.26
CA LEU A 21 -1.36 -4.80 8.87
C LEU A 21 -1.35 -5.16 10.36
N THR A 22 -0.20 -5.64 10.83
CA THR A 22 0.08 -5.86 12.25
C THR A 22 1.26 -4.97 12.67
N PRO A 23 1.01 -3.72 13.11
CA PRO A 23 2.07 -2.81 13.55
C PRO A 23 2.57 -3.11 14.97
N ILE A 24 3.87 -2.84 15.17
CA ILE A 24 4.55 -2.71 16.44
C ILE A 24 5.31 -1.37 16.41
N GLU A 25 5.18 -0.60 17.47
CA GLU A 25 5.62 0.78 17.51
C GLU A 25 6.29 1.12 18.85
N MET A 26 7.23 2.04 18.78
CA MET A 26 7.92 2.63 19.92
C MET A 26 8.12 4.13 19.70
N MET A 27 7.63 4.93 20.64
CA MET A 27 7.73 6.38 20.61
C MET A 27 8.51 6.87 21.84
N PRO A 28 9.86 6.94 21.80
CA PRO A 28 10.64 7.57 22.87
C PRO A 28 10.41 9.09 22.88
N TYR A 29 10.36 9.69 24.07
CA TYR A 29 10.10 11.12 24.22
C TYR A 29 10.85 11.77 25.39
N PHE A 30 11.06 13.08 25.25
CA PHE A 30 11.73 13.94 26.22
C PHE A 30 10.92 15.24 26.37
N PHE A 31 10.56 15.58 27.61
CA PHE A 31 9.90 16.84 27.93
C PHE A 31 10.95 17.96 28.05
N LEU A 32 10.61 19.13 27.54
CA LEU A 32 11.34 20.39 27.60
C LEU A 32 10.36 21.47 28.08
N GLU A 33 10.20 21.60 29.39
CA GLU A 33 9.16 22.46 30.00
C GLU A 33 7.75 22.09 29.48
N ASP A 34 7.11 23.02 28.75
CA ASP A 34 5.81 22.82 28.10
C ASP A 34 5.92 22.18 26.70
N GLY A 35 7.13 21.85 26.26
CA GLY A 35 7.43 21.15 25.02
C GLY A 35 7.69 19.65 25.21
N LEU A 36 7.52 18.87 24.15
CA LEU A 36 7.92 17.46 24.07
C LEU A 36 8.53 17.19 22.70
N ILE A 37 9.77 16.71 22.69
CA ILE A 37 10.41 16.13 21.50
C ILE A 37 10.21 14.62 21.57
N PHE A 38 9.87 14.00 20.44
CA PHE A 38 9.72 12.57 20.34
C PHE A 38 10.36 12.02 19.06
N GLY A 39 10.83 10.78 19.16
CA GLY A 39 11.03 9.91 18.01
C GLY A 39 9.84 8.96 17.90
N ASP A 40 9.61 8.42 16.71
CA ASP A 40 8.54 7.46 16.45
C ASP A 40 9.04 6.38 15.49
N LEU A 41 9.13 5.15 15.99
CA LEU A 41 9.58 3.99 15.23
C LEU A 41 8.43 3.02 15.09
N ARG A 42 8.04 2.72 13.86
CA ARG A 42 6.95 1.81 13.55
C ARG A 42 7.46 0.74 12.59
N GLY A 43 7.17 -0.51 12.88
CA GLY A 43 7.36 -1.63 11.96
C GLY A 43 6.04 -2.38 11.82
N PHE A 44 5.72 -2.86 10.63
CA PHE A 44 4.49 -3.61 10.40
C PHE A 44 4.69 -4.71 9.36
N ARG A 45 3.91 -5.78 9.51
CA ARG A 45 3.83 -6.90 8.57
C ARG A 45 2.42 -6.99 8.00
N SER A 46 2.30 -7.26 6.71
CA SER A 46 1.03 -7.45 6.01
C SER A 46 0.60 -8.92 6.05
N SER A 47 -0.69 -9.19 5.83
CA SER A 47 -1.22 -10.55 5.69
C SER A 47 -0.65 -11.33 4.49
N GLN A 48 -0.07 -10.65 3.50
CA GLN A 48 0.61 -11.25 2.35
C GLN A 48 2.14 -11.37 2.54
N ASP A 49 2.60 -11.31 3.78
CA ASP A 49 4.02 -11.38 4.15
C ASP A 49 4.90 -10.23 3.61
N ASN A 50 4.27 -9.13 3.20
CA ASN A 50 4.98 -7.90 2.96
C ASN A 50 5.26 -7.16 4.27
N TYR A 51 6.17 -6.20 4.26
CA TYR A 51 6.55 -5.45 5.46
C TYR A 51 6.77 -3.98 5.14
N GLY A 52 6.75 -3.17 6.18
CA GLY A 52 7.13 -1.77 6.10
C GLY A 52 7.59 -1.24 7.46
N ALA A 53 8.19 -0.06 7.40
CA ALA A 53 8.65 0.67 8.56
C ALA A 53 8.48 2.18 8.35
N ASN A 54 8.12 2.89 9.42
CA ASN A 54 8.09 4.34 9.45
C ASN A 54 9.03 4.81 10.55
N VAL A 55 9.92 5.75 10.22
CA VAL A 55 10.81 6.41 11.19
C VAL A 55 10.49 7.89 11.18
N GLY A 56 10.14 8.42 12.34
CA GLY A 56 9.74 9.80 12.49
C GLY A 56 10.35 10.50 13.68
N LEU A 57 10.28 11.82 13.62
CA LEU A 57 10.63 12.73 14.69
C LEU A 57 9.60 13.85 14.75
N GLY A 58 9.35 14.38 15.94
CA GLY A 58 8.40 15.46 16.10
C GLY A 58 8.59 16.27 17.36
N TYR A 59 7.90 17.39 17.38
CA TYR A 59 7.85 18.31 18.50
C TYR A 59 6.40 18.70 18.76
N ARG A 60 6.02 18.71 20.04
CA ARG A 60 4.74 19.20 20.53
C ARG A 60 4.97 20.30 21.55
N HIS A 61 4.15 21.33 21.52
CA HIS A 61 4.15 22.41 22.50
C HIS A 61 2.76 22.59 23.08
N TYR A 62 2.67 22.60 24.41
CA TYR A 62 1.44 22.80 25.15
C TYR A 62 1.27 24.26 25.56
N VAL A 63 0.19 24.88 25.08
CA VAL A 63 -0.16 26.27 25.39
C VAL A 63 -1.18 26.28 26.52
N ARG A 64 -0.72 26.49 27.75
CA ARG A 64 -1.55 26.49 28.98
C ARG A 64 -2.77 27.40 28.90
N LYS A 65 -2.62 28.60 28.33
CA LYS A 65 -3.71 29.60 28.23
C LYS A 65 -4.90 29.10 27.40
N TRP A 66 -4.65 28.21 26.44
CA TRP A 66 -5.66 27.69 25.52
C TRP A 66 -6.02 26.25 25.80
N ASP A 67 -5.36 25.62 26.78
CA ASP A 67 -5.42 24.17 27.03
C ASP A 67 -5.31 23.38 25.72
N ARG A 68 -4.21 23.62 24.99
CA ARG A 68 -4.08 23.16 23.61
C ARG A 68 -2.66 22.80 23.24
N ILE A 69 -2.51 21.71 22.50
CA ILE A 69 -1.22 21.28 21.94
C ILE A 69 -1.13 21.73 20.48
N PHE A 70 0.05 22.16 20.06
CA PHE A 70 0.44 22.30 18.67
C PHE A 70 1.64 21.41 18.41
N GLY A 71 1.62 20.67 17.32
CA GLY A 71 2.68 19.73 16.98
C GLY A 71 3.06 19.80 15.51
N ALA A 72 4.32 19.47 15.26
CA ALA A 72 4.84 19.20 13.93
C ALA A 72 5.67 17.93 13.96
N ASN A 73 5.58 17.14 12.89
CA ASN A 73 6.31 15.89 12.76
C ASN A 73 6.81 15.69 11.33
N PHE A 74 7.86 14.89 11.21
CA PHE A 74 8.45 14.47 9.96
C PHE A 74 8.67 12.96 10.01
N TYR A 75 8.41 12.29 8.89
CA TYR A 75 8.56 10.85 8.74
C TYR A 75 9.33 10.52 7.47
N TYR A 76 10.01 9.39 7.53
CA TYR A 76 10.55 8.71 6.37
C TYR A 76 10.07 7.27 6.40
N ASP A 77 9.41 6.86 5.31
CA ASP A 77 8.68 5.61 5.21
C ASP A 77 9.35 4.67 4.21
N TYR A 78 9.34 3.40 4.58
CA TYR A 78 9.71 2.27 3.75
C TYR A 78 8.52 1.31 3.72
N ASP A 79 7.98 1.03 2.54
CA ASP A 79 6.76 0.22 2.44
C ASP A 79 6.84 -0.75 1.27
N ASN A 80 6.75 -2.05 1.56
CA ASN A 80 6.69 -3.11 0.56
C ASN A 80 5.29 -3.74 0.47
N THR A 81 4.27 -3.17 1.10
CA THR A 81 2.92 -3.79 1.17
C THR A 81 2.26 -4.00 -0.19
N SER A 82 2.63 -3.23 -1.21
CA SER A 82 2.17 -3.42 -2.60
C SER A 82 2.96 -4.49 -3.38
N GLY A 83 3.87 -5.23 -2.72
CA GLY A 83 4.76 -6.22 -3.34
C GLY A 83 6.06 -5.64 -3.93
N GLN A 84 6.17 -4.32 -4.00
CA GLN A 84 7.39 -3.60 -4.39
C GLN A 84 7.70 -2.52 -3.36
N LEU A 85 9.00 -2.25 -3.15
CA LEU A 85 9.44 -1.29 -2.14
C LEU A 85 9.23 0.15 -2.59
N PHE A 86 8.37 0.89 -1.93
CA PHE A 86 8.17 2.33 -2.08
C PHE A 86 8.74 3.10 -0.89
N ARG A 87 9.19 4.33 -1.14
CA ARG A 87 9.81 5.20 -0.13
C ARG A 87 9.27 6.61 -0.25
N GLN A 88 8.88 7.21 0.87
CA GLN A 88 8.36 8.58 0.90
C GLN A 88 8.83 9.34 2.14
N ASN A 89 8.88 10.65 2.01
CA ASN A 89 8.94 11.57 3.14
C ASN A 89 7.53 12.04 3.48
N GLY A 90 7.23 12.16 4.76
CA GLY A 90 5.98 12.68 5.27
C GLY A 90 6.20 13.88 6.19
N GLY A 91 5.28 14.84 6.15
CA GLY A 91 5.26 15.96 7.08
C GLY A 91 3.87 16.14 7.65
N GLY A 92 3.76 16.31 8.96
CA GLY A 92 2.50 16.45 9.66
C GLY A 92 2.46 17.69 10.54
N LEU A 93 1.30 18.34 10.57
CA LEU A 93 0.94 19.37 11.53
C LEU A 93 -0.28 18.89 12.30
N GLU A 94 -0.30 19.13 13.60
CA GLU A 94 -1.44 18.78 14.43
C GLU A 94 -1.73 19.84 15.48
N THR A 95 -2.98 19.90 15.89
CA THR A 95 -3.38 20.63 17.06
C THR A 95 -4.45 19.88 17.82
N LEU A 96 -4.23 19.71 19.12
CA LEU A 96 -5.07 18.86 19.98
C LEU A 96 -5.69 19.72 21.08
N GLY A 97 -7.01 19.72 21.18
CA GLY A 97 -7.76 20.57 22.10
C GLY A 97 -8.86 19.81 22.83
N ALA A 98 -9.46 20.47 23.82
CA ALA A 98 -10.57 19.89 24.58
C ALA A 98 -11.83 19.67 23.73
N ASN A 99 -12.13 20.60 22.82
CA ASN A 99 -13.35 20.58 22.01
C ASN A 99 -13.17 20.03 20.60
N TRP A 100 -11.97 20.13 20.06
CA TRP A 100 -11.66 19.63 18.71
C TRP A 100 -10.16 19.46 18.53
N ASP A 101 -9.82 18.54 17.64
CA ASP A 101 -8.50 18.29 17.14
C ASP A 101 -8.46 18.54 15.63
N MET A 102 -7.30 18.89 15.10
CA MET A 102 -7.07 18.95 13.66
C MET A 102 -5.70 18.42 13.32
N ARG A 103 -5.62 17.75 12.18
CA ARG A 103 -4.40 17.15 11.65
C ARG A 103 -4.33 17.42 10.15
N LEU A 104 -3.12 17.67 9.68
CA LEU A 104 -2.78 17.83 8.28
C LEU A 104 -1.49 17.06 8.02
N ASN A 105 -1.53 16.09 7.12
CA ASN A 105 -0.36 15.30 6.74
C ASN A 105 -0.11 15.44 5.25
N THR A 106 1.16 15.40 4.86
CA THR A 106 1.62 15.46 3.47
C THR A 106 2.60 14.32 3.20
N TYR A 107 2.63 13.82 1.98
CA TYR A 107 3.41 12.64 1.57
C TYR A 107 4.06 12.86 0.22
N PHE A 108 5.36 12.61 0.12
CA PHE A 108 6.16 12.85 -1.07
C PHE A 108 7.08 11.65 -1.37
N PRO A 109 6.89 10.94 -2.49
CA PRO A 109 7.79 9.87 -2.94
C PRO A 109 9.24 10.36 -3.09
N VAL A 110 10.20 9.53 -2.71
CA VAL A 110 11.65 9.84 -2.79
C VAL A 110 12.29 9.34 -4.07
N THR A 111 11.77 8.26 -4.64
CA THR A 111 12.37 7.52 -5.77
C THR A 111 11.40 7.38 -6.94
N GLN A 112 11.74 6.54 -7.93
CA GLN A 112 10.87 6.24 -9.08
C GLN A 112 9.43 6.00 -8.65
N ASN A 113 8.52 6.70 -9.34
CA ASN A 113 7.11 6.72 -9.00
C ASN A 113 6.35 5.53 -9.56
N THR A 114 6.96 4.69 -10.41
CA THR A 114 6.27 3.58 -11.07
C THR A 114 7.12 2.32 -11.01
N LYS A 115 6.52 1.19 -10.63
CA LYS A 115 7.16 -0.12 -10.57
C LYS A 115 6.22 -1.20 -11.09
N GLU A 116 6.75 -2.24 -11.74
CA GLU A 116 5.94 -3.41 -12.10
C GLU A 116 5.66 -4.24 -10.83
N LEU A 117 4.39 -4.50 -10.53
CA LEU A 117 3.96 -5.26 -9.37
C LEU A 117 3.74 -6.73 -9.71
N SER A 118 3.14 -6.99 -10.88
CA SER A 118 2.80 -8.34 -11.31
C SER A 118 2.63 -8.43 -12.83
N VAL A 119 2.76 -9.65 -13.33
CA VAL A 119 2.42 -10.05 -14.69
C VAL A 119 1.43 -11.20 -14.59
N SER A 120 0.30 -11.11 -15.30
CA SER A 120 -0.68 -12.19 -15.33
C SER A 120 -0.15 -13.38 -16.11
N ASP A 121 -0.76 -14.55 -15.89
CA ASP A 121 -0.57 -15.67 -16.81
C ASP A 121 -0.99 -15.27 -18.25
N PRO A 122 -0.33 -15.84 -19.27
CA PRO A 122 -0.73 -15.66 -20.67
C PRO A 122 -2.19 -16.04 -20.92
N PHE A 123 -2.89 -15.24 -21.71
CA PHE A 123 -4.24 -15.55 -22.19
C PHE A 123 -4.39 -15.17 -23.67
N ASN A 124 -5.54 -15.51 -24.27
CA ASN A 124 -5.79 -15.32 -25.71
C ASN A 124 -4.67 -15.90 -26.59
N ILE A 125 -4.21 -17.11 -26.23
CA ILE A 125 -3.13 -17.81 -26.91
C ILE A 125 -3.62 -18.22 -28.30
N ARG A 126 -2.88 -17.84 -29.33
CA ARG A 126 -3.27 -18.01 -30.72
C ARG A 126 -2.07 -18.24 -31.63
N TYR A 127 -2.30 -18.90 -32.74
CA TYR A 127 -1.30 -19.05 -33.79
C TYR A 127 -1.38 -17.86 -34.76
N ASN A 128 -0.23 -17.31 -35.13
CA ASN A 128 -0.11 -16.36 -36.22
C ASN A 128 1.09 -16.75 -37.09
N ALA A 129 0.79 -17.19 -38.31
CA ALA A 129 1.75 -17.89 -39.17
C ALA A 129 2.43 -19.03 -38.38
N ASN A 130 3.74 -18.92 -38.16
CA ASN A 130 4.52 -19.91 -37.44
C ASN A 130 4.82 -19.54 -35.99
N ASN A 131 4.24 -18.46 -35.45
CA ASN A 131 4.49 -18.06 -34.06
C ASN A 131 3.29 -18.37 -33.18
N ILE A 132 3.56 -18.65 -31.91
CA ILE A 132 2.54 -18.57 -30.87
C ILE A 132 2.51 -17.13 -30.37
N LEU A 133 1.35 -16.49 -30.48
CA LEU A 133 1.08 -15.21 -29.87
C LEU A 133 0.24 -15.38 -28.60
N PHE A 134 0.47 -14.53 -27.63
CA PHE A 134 -0.35 -14.44 -26.43
C PHE A 134 -0.52 -12.99 -26.01
N ASP A 135 -1.52 -12.75 -25.19
CA ASP A 135 -1.71 -11.48 -24.51
C ASP A 135 -1.43 -11.67 -23.02
N GLN A 136 -0.99 -10.63 -22.33
CA GLN A 136 -0.82 -10.62 -20.89
C GLN A 136 -1.19 -9.27 -20.30
N ILE A 137 -1.50 -9.24 -19.00
CA ILE A 137 -1.71 -8.01 -18.25
C ILE A 137 -0.50 -7.79 -17.37
N ARG A 138 0.19 -6.65 -17.57
CA ARG A 138 1.20 -6.15 -16.63
C ARG A 138 0.56 -5.13 -15.71
N THR A 139 0.74 -5.27 -14.41
CA THR A 139 0.22 -4.31 -13.43
C THR A 139 1.36 -3.44 -12.92
N PHE A 140 1.24 -2.14 -13.08
CA PHE A 140 2.19 -1.16 -12.56
C PHE A 140 1.63 -0.47 -11.31
N GLY A 141 2.46 -0.33 -10.29
CA GLY A 141 2.18 0.43 -9.09
C GLY A 141 2.74 1.84 -9.22
N VAL A 142 1.87 2.84 -9.21
CA VAL A 142 2.23 4.26 -9.28
C VAL A 142 2.13 4.88 -7.89
N HIS A 143 3.27 5.27 -7.32
CA HIS A 143 3.38 5.91 -6.01
C HIS A 143 2.90 7.36 -6.11
N LEU A 144 1.84 7.66 -5.36
CA LEU A 144 1.22 8.97 -5.35
C LEU A 144 1.85 9.87 -4.28
N LYS A 145 2.03 11.14 -4.62
CA LYS A 145 2.20 12.20 -3.62
C LYS A 145 0.83 12.72 -3.22
N GLY A 146 0.69 13.20 -2.01
CA GLY A 146 -0.60 13.72 -1.58
C GLY A 146 -0.58 14.33 -0.21
N LEU A 147 -1.78 14.58 0.28
CA LEU A 147 -2.02 15.11 1.60
C LEU A 147 -3.38 14.68 2.10
N ASP A 148 -3.53 14.60 3.42
CA ASP A 148 -4.80 14.39 4.10
C ASP A 148 -4.99 15.42 5.21
N HIS A 149 -6.25 15.76 5.44
CA HIS A 149 -6.67 16.68 6.47
C HIS A 149 -7.86 16.11 7.23
N GLU A 150 -7.86 16.24 8.55
CA GLU A 150 -8.93 15.73 9.41
C GLU A 150 -9.21 16.68 10.57
N ILE A 151 -10.49 16.86 10.91
CA ILE A 151 -10.94 17.50 12.15
C ILE A 151 -11.70 16.44 12.97
N ALA A 152 -11.33 16.29 14.24
CA ALA A 152 -11.99 15.37 15.16
C ALA A 152 -12.65 16.12 16.32
N VAL A 153 -13.83 15.68 16.73
CA VAL A 153 -14.58 16.24 17.86
C VAL A 153 -14.97 15.12 18.83
N PRO A 154 -14.91 15.37 20.16
CA PRO A 154 -15.43 14.42 21.14
C PRO A 154 -16.94 14.29 20.97
N LEU A 155 -17.42 13.05 21.01
CA LEU A 155 -18.86 12.80 20.94
C LEU A 155 -19.50 13.06 22.30
N PRO A 156 -20.66 13.73 22.34
CA PRO A 156 -21.32 14.06 23.60
C PRO A 156 -21.88 12.82 24.28
N GLY A 157 -21.90 12.85 25.61
CA GLY A 157 -22.60 11.87 26.43
C GLY A 157 -21.65 11.11 27.36
N ARG A 158 -22.15 10.80 28.56
CA ARG A 158 -21.35 10.24 29.66
C ARG A 158 -20.56 8.99 29.29
N TYR A 159 -21.13 8.12 28.46
CA TYR A 159 -20.44 6.92 27.98
C TYR A 159 -19.31 7.26 26.99
N MET A 160 -19.59 8.12 26.02
CA MET A 160 -18.64 8.55 24.99
C MET A 160 -17.46 9.28 25.62
N GLU A 161 -17.71 10.21 26.54
CA GLU A 161 -16.67 10.95 27.27
C GLU A 161 -15.80 10.03 28.13
N ARG A 162 -16.40 9.03 28.80
CA ARG A 162 -15.66 8.05 29.61
C ARG A 162 -14.68 7.22 28.77
N HIS A 163 -15.09 6.88 27.56
CA HIS A 163 -14.32 6.10 26.60
C HIS A 163 -13.57 6.96 25.58
N ASN A 164 -13.49 8.28 25.80
CA ASN A 164 -12.79 9.22 24.92
C ASN A 164 -13.17 9.06 23.43
N VAL A 165 -14.46 8.83 23.16
CA VAL A 165 -14.94 8.56 21.81
C VAL A 165 -14.98 9.84 21.00
N LYS A 166 -14.39 9.82 19.81
CA LYS A 166 -14.32 10.96 18.90
C LYS A 166 -14.80 10.58 17.51
N GLY A 167 -15.57 11.49 16.93
CA GLY A 167 -15.90 11.46 15.50
C GLY A 167 -15.00 12.42 14.75
N ALA A 168 -14.44 11.99 13.63
CA ALA A 168 -13.59 12.80 12.79
C ALA A 168 -14.09 12.79 11.34
N ALA A 169 -13.90 13.91 10.67
CA ALA A 169 -14.24 14.10 9.27
C ALA A 169 -13.13 14.89 8.57
N GLY A 170 -12.90 14.55 7.30
CA GLY A 170 -11.76 15.04 6.58
C GLY A 170 -11.83 14.78 5.08
N TRP A 171 -10.74 15.10 4.42
CA TRP A 171 -10.54 14.89 3.00
C TRP A 171 -9.07 14.59 2.71
N TYR A 172 -8.82 14.00 1.55
CA TYR A 172 -7.47 13.77 1.07
C TYR A 172 -7.40 14.01 -0.44
N HIS A 173 -6.18 14.28 -0.89
CA HIS A 173 -5.88 14.43 -2.30
C HIS A 173 -4.55 13.74 -2.63
N PHE A 174 -4.58 12.87 -3.64
CA PHE A 174 -3.40 12.16 -4.15
C PHE A 174 -3.27 12.38 -5.65
N GLN A 175 -2.03 12.52 -6.13
CA GLN A 175 -1.75 12.74 -7.54
C GLN A 175 -0.35 12.25 -7.93
N GLN A 176 -0.20 11.89 -9.21
CA GLN A 176 1.10 11.63 -9.83
C GLN A 176 0.99 11.84 -11.36
N THR A 177 2.09 12.22 -12.00
CA THR A 177 2.14 12.31 -13.47
C THR A 177 1.88 10.94 -14.10
N GLY A 178 1.00 10.88 -15.10
CA GLY A 178 0.67 9.65 -15.82
C GLY A 178 -0.53 8.88 -15.28
N VAL A 179 -1.11 9.31 -14.15
CA VAL A 179 -2.35 8.74 -13.60
C VAL A 179 -3.34 9.84 -13.20
N LYS A 180 -4.61 9.47 -13.06
CA LYS A 180 -5.68 10.41 -12.68
C LYS A 180 -5.49 10.83 -11.22
N SER A 181 -5.63 12.13 -10.94
CA SER A 181 -5.66 12.65 -9.56
C SER A 181 -6.93 12.24 -8.82
N THR A 182 -6.79 12.00 -7.53
CA THR A 182 -7.83 11.43 -6.67
C THR A 182 -8.14 12.40 -5.54
N TRP A 183 -9.40 12.84 -5.46
CA TRP A 183 -9.95 13.52 -4.30
C TRP A 183 -10.91 12.57 -3.60
N GLY A 184 -10.81 12.50 -2.28
CA GLY A 184 -11.69 11.67 -1.47
C GLY A 184 -12.05 12.33 -0.15
N TRP A 185 -13.12 11.82 0.45
CA TRP A 185 -13.52 12.19 1.80
C TRP A 185 -13.16 11.07 2.78
N LYS A 186 -13.03 11.44 4.04
CA LYS A 186 -12.67 10.55 5.15
C LYS A 186 -13.57 10.80 6.34
N GLY A 187 -14.06 9.74 6.94
CA GLY A 187 -14.75 9.74 8.22
C GLY A 187 -14.11 8.72 9.16
N ARG A 188 -13.97 9.06 10.44
CA ARG A 188 -13.36 8.18 11.43
C ARG A 188 -14.10 8.23 12.75
N LEU A 189 -14.25 7.09 13.40
CA LEU A 189 -14.75 6.96 14.75
C LEU A 189 -13.68 6.24 15.55
N GLU A 190 -13.19 6.87 16.61
CA GLU A 190 -12.14 6.32 17.47
C GLU A 190 -12.54 6.38 18.93
N GLY A 191 -11.98 5.51 19.77
CA GLY A 191 -12.22 5.52 21.20
C GLY A 191 -11.44 4.46 21.96
N ASP A 192 -11.45 4.58 23.28
CA ASP A 192 -10.68 3.75 24.18
C ASP A 192 -11.62 2.79 24.94
N LEU A 193 -11.54 1.50 24.61
CA LEU A 193 -12.30 0.46 25.32
C LEU A 193 -11.84 0.36 26.78
N THR A 194 -10.54 0.46 26.99
CA THR A 194 -9.89 0.60 28.30
C THR A 194 -8.77 1.62 28.20
N SER A 195 -8.11 1.98 29.31
CA SER A 195 -6.99 2.94 29.31
C SER A 195 -5.79 2.56 28.43
N ASN A 196 -5.77 1.33 27.92
CA ASN A 196 -4.67 0.79 27.13
C ASN A 196 -5.15 0.18 25.81
N VAL A 197 -6.46 0.04 25.59
CA VAL A 197 -7.02 -0.61 24.40
C VAL A 197 -7.78 0.43 23.59
N HIS A 198 -7.26 0.74 22.42
CA HIS A 198 -7.80 1.69 21.47
C HIS A 198 -8.49 0.98 20.32
N LEU A 199 -9.64 1.48 19.91
CA LEU A 199 -10.42 1.00 18.78
C LEU A 199 -10.69 2.15 17.80
N GLY A 200 -10.65 1.84 16.52
CA GLY A 200 -10.93 2.78 15.44
C GLY A 200 -11.70 2.14 14.29
N LEU A 201 -12.59 2.92 13.68
CA LEU A 201 -13.27 2.62 12.44
C LEU A 201 -13.08 3.81 11.51
N GLU A 202 -12.53 3.58 10.33
CA GLU A 202 -12.33 4.58 9.30
C GLU A 202 -13.09 4.18 8.04
N VAL A 203 -13.79 5.13 7.44
CA VAL A 203 -14.45 4.99 6.14
C VAL A 203 -13.92 6.08 5.22
N THR A 204 -13.50 5.68 4.03
CA THR A 204 -13.07 6.62 2.99
C THR A 204 -13.74 6.27 1.68
N ASN A 205 -13.92 7.25 0.81
CA ASN A 205 -14.41 7.00 -0.53
C ASN A 205 -13.83 8.03 -1.51
N ASP A 206 -13.40 7.52 -2.66
CA ASP A 206 -12.89 8.28 -3.79
C ASP A 206 -13.14 7.52 -5.11
N ASN A 207 -12.67 8.11 -6.22
CA ASN A 207 -12.91 7.61 -7.58
C ASN A 207 -11.83 6.67 -8.14
N THR A 208 -10.84 6.30 -7.32
CA THR A 208 -9.64 5.53 -7.66
C THR A 208 -9.49 4.29 -6.78
N PHE A 209 -9.75 4.41 -5.48
CA PHE A 209 -9.70 3.34 -4.50
C PHE A 209 -11.09 2.92 -3.98
N ASP A 210 -12.16 3.46 -4.57
CA ASP A 210 -13.55 3.19 -4.21
C ASP A 210 -13.85 3.41 -2.71
N THR A 211 -14.91 2.77 -2.19
CA THR A 211 -15.25 2.82 -0.76
C THR A 211 -14.40 1.84 0.02
N ASN A 212 -13.66 2.36 1.00
CA ASN A 212 -12.78 1.62 1.87
C ASN A 212 -13.28 1.69 3.32
N VAL A 213 -13.15 0.59 4.04
CA VAL A 213 -13.52 0.47 5.46
C VAL A 213 -12.39 -0.20 6.20
N VAL A 214 -11.82 0.51 7.17
CA VAL A 214 -10.69 0.05 7.97
C VAL A 214 -11.09 -0.02 9.43
N LEU A 215 -10.78 -1.15 10.06
CA LEU A 215 -10.90 -1.35 11.50
C LEU A 215 -9.51 -1.40 12.13
N THR A 216 -9.34 -0.67 13.22
CA THR A 216 -8.11 -0.61 14.00
C THR A 216 -8.38 -1.08 15.42
N ALA A 217 -7.53 -1.98 15.92
CA ALA A 217 -7.47 -2.31 17.34
C ALA A 217 -6.01 -2.25 17.77
N ALA A 218 -5.71 -1.53 18.86
CA ALA A 218 -4.35 -1.40 19.33
C ALA A 218 -4.27 -1.39 20.86
N ILE A 219 -3.19 -1.96 21.37
CA ILE A 219 -2.84 -1.95 22.78
C ILE A 219 -1.63 -1.03 22.95
N SER A 220 -1.70 -0.12 23.90
CA SER A 220 -0.63 0.83 24.21
C SER A 220 -0.17 0.70 25.66
N TYR A 221 1.13 0.81 25.89
CA TYR A 221 1.76 0.79 27.20
C TYR A 221 2.76 1.94 27.36
N GLY A 222 2.88 2.48 28.57
CA GLY A 222 3.71 3.65 28.85
C GLY A 222 2.97 4.97 28.62
N GLY A 223 3.72 5.99 28.20
CA GLY A 223 3.20 7.35 28.02
C GLY A 223 3.07 8.15 29.30
N PHE A 224 2.81 9.45 29.13
CA PHE A 224 2.60 10.36 30.24
C PHE A 224 1.14 10.25 30.70
N LYS A 225 0.94 10.04 31.99
CA LYS A 225 -0.38 10.07 32.63
C LYS A 225 -0.34 11.13 33.72
N GLN A 226 -1.34 12.01 33.73
CA GLN A 226 -1.43 13.02 34.78
C GLN A 226 -1.59 12.36 36.16
N PRO A 227 -0.92 12.89 37.20
CA PRO A 227 -1.10 12.42 38.57
C PRO A 227 -2.56 12.49 39.01
N LEU A 228 -2.98 11.50 39.79
CA LEU A 228 -4.33 11.45 40.37
C LEU A 228 -4.60 12.71 41.20
N GLY A 229 -5.72 13.39 40.94
CA GLY A 229 -6.16 14.58 41.68
C GLY A 229 -5.92 15.93 41.01
N GLN A 230 -5.25 15.98 39.85
CA GLN A 230 -5.20 17.20 39.03
C GLN A 230 -6.40 17.27 38.05
N PRO A 231 -6.94 18.47 37.76
CA PRO A 231 -7.93 18.62 36.70
C PRO A 231 -7.36 18.14 35.36
N ARG A 232 -8.12 17.29 34.66
CA ARG A 232 -7.75 16.83 33.32
C ARG A 232 -7.59 18.04 32.40
N ASN A 233 -6.44 18.14 31.76
CA ASN A 233 -6.12 19.12 30.73
C ASN A 233 -5.41 18.40 29.58
N GLN A 234 -5.29 19.04 28.42
CA GLN A 234 -4.77 18.40 27.21
C GLN A 234 -3.28 18.00 27.28
N PHE A 235 -2.55 18.39 28.32
CA PHE A 235 -1.15 17.99 28.50
C PHE A 235 -0.96 16.46 28.61
N ASP A 236 -1.98 15.72 29.07
CA ASP A 236 -1.94 14.25 29.09
C ASP A 236 -1.79 13.64 27.68
N ARG A 237 -2.26 14.35 26.66
CA ARG A 237 -2.18 13.96 25.24
C ARG A 237 -0.87 14.33 24.57
N MET A 238 0.11 14.89 25.29
CA MET A 238 1.47 15.14 24.75
C MET A 238 2.14 13.86 24.23
N THR A 239 1.73 12.69 24.73
CA THR A 239 2.22 11.37 24.31
C THR A 239 1.23 10.59 23.44
N ALA A 240 0.20 11.25 22.89
CA ALA A 240 -0.76 10.60 21.99
C ALA A 240 -0.10 10.11 20.70
N HIS A 241 -0.65 9.05 20.10
CA HIS A 241 -0.20 8.55 18.81
C HIS A 241 -0.34 9.62 17.70
N VAL A 242 0.59 9.64 16.75
CA VAL A 242 0.49 10.51 15.56
C VAL A 242 -0.35 9.78 14.50
N GLU A 243 -1.48 10.39 14.14
CA GLU A 243 -2.40 9.85 13.12
C GLU A 243 -1.96 10.22 11.71
N ARG A 244 -1.74 9.21 10.86
CA ARG A 244 -1.31 9.32 9.47
C ARG A 244 -1.53 8.00 8.73
N PHE A 245 -1.40 7.99 7.41
CA PHE A 245 -1.31 6.74 6.65
C PHE A 245 0.00 6.00 6.97
N TYR A 246 -0.11 4.69 7.24
CA TYR A 246 1.04 3.81 7.49
C TYR A 246 1.74 3.41 6.20
N ASN A 247 0.95 3.13 5.17
CA ASN A 247 1.42 2.70 3.86
C ASN A 247 1.68 3.89 2.93
N ALA A 248 2.56 3.66 1.98
CA ALA A 248 2.65 4.45 0.76
C ALA A 248 1.36 4.26 -0.04
N VAL A 249 0.79 5.35 -0.55
CA VAL A 249 -0.40 5.26 -1.40
C VAL A 249 0.04 4.96 -2.82
N VAL A 250 -0.26 3.74 -3.28
CA VAL A 250 0.11 3.23 -4.59
C VAL A 250 -1.15 2.92 -5.38
N GLN A 251 -1.28 3.52 -6.57
CA GLN A 251 -2.34 3.19 -7.52
C GLN A 251 -1.89 2.05 -8.43
N GLN A 252 -2.69 0.99 -8.55
CA GLN A 252 -2.42 -0.10 -9.48
C GLN A 252 -3.03 0.21 -10.85
N VAL A 253 -2.21 0.14 -11.90
CA VAL A 253 -2.58 0.44 -13.28
C VAL A 253 -2.32 -0.81 -14.13
N PRO A 254 -3.36 -1.58 -14.50
CA PRO A 254 -3.21 -2.70 -15.40
C PRO A 254 -3.00 -2.22 -16.84
N PHE A 255 -2.07 -2.85 -17.56
CA PHE A 255 -1.75 -2.59 -18.96
C PHE A 255 -1.85 -3.89 -19.75
N LEU A 256 -2.71 -3.91 -20.77
CA LEU A 256 -2.84 -5.03 -21.70
C LEU A 256 -1.69 -4.98 -22.72
N GLU A 257 -0.83 -5.98 -22.68
CA GLU A 257 0.21 -6.19 -23.67
C GLU A 257 -0.24 -7.33 -24.60
N ALA A 258 -0.72 -6.95 -25.78
CA ALA A 258 -1.33 -7.88 -26.73
C ALA A 258 -0.38 -8.24 -27.88
N GLY A 259 -0.49 -9.48 -28.35
CA GLY A 259 0.25 -9.98 -29.50
C GLY A 259 1.73 -10.22 -29.23
N LEU A 260 2.08 -10.55 -27.98
CA LEU A 260 3.42 -10.96 -27.61
C LEU A 260 3.76 -12.29 -28.27
N VAL A 261 4.99 -12.38 -28.79
CA VAL A 261 5.51 -13.61 -29.39
C VAL A 261 6.07 -14.49 -28.28
N ALA A 262 5.64 -15.74 -28.21
CA ALA A 262 6.24 -16.75 -27.33
C ALA A 262 7.70 -16.95 -27.72
N LEU A 263 8.61 -16.84 -26.75
CA LEU A 263 10.04 -17.03 -26.94
C LEU A 263 10.47 -18.37 -26.34
N ASP A 264 11.44 -19.03 -26.96
CA ASP A 264 12.18 -20.14 -26.38
C ASP A 264 13.14 -19.63 -25.30
N VAL A 265 13.74 -20.54 -24.51
CA VAL A 265 14.70 -20.24 -23.43
C VAL A 265 15.86 -19.35 -23.91
N ASP A 266 16.18 -19.48 -25.19
CA ASP A 266 17.27 -18.82 -25.90
C ASP A 266 16.91 -17.37 -26.32
N GLY A 267 15.66 -16.93 -26.11
CA GLY A 267 15.15 -15.61 -26.50
C GLY A 267 14.67 -15.51 -27.95
N THR A 268 14.76 -16.59 -28.73
CA THR A 268 14.24 -16.65 -30.10
C THR A 268 12.75 -16.99 -30.14
N PRO A 269 11.97 -16.50 -31.12
CA PRO A 269 10.57 -16.89 -31.28
C PRO A 269 10.37 -18.41 -31.34
N LEU A 270 9.35 -18.90 -30.64
CA LEU A 270 8.94 -20.29 -30.69
C LEU A 270 8.18 -20.54 -32.00
N PHE A 271 8.81 -21.32 -32.88
CA PHE A 271 8.29 -21.64 -34.20
C PHE A 271 7.43 -22.91 -34.14
N VAL A 272 6.21 -22.83 -34.68
CA VAL A 272 5.30 -23.96 -34.83
C VAL A 272 4.99 -24.16 -36.31
N GLU A 273 5.16 -25.40 -36.76
CA GLU A 273 4.79 -25.85 -38.09
C GLU A 273 3.58 -26.77 -37.98
N HIS A 274 2.53 -26.46 -38.75
CA HIS A 274 1.36 -27.32 -38.85
C HIS A 274 1.61 -28.37 -39.92
N VAL A 275 1.75 -29.64 -39.50
CA VAL A 275 1.82 -30.76 -40.45
C VAL A 275 0.40 -31.18 -40.78
N ALA A 276 -0.03 -30.97 -42.03
CA ALA A 276 -1.31 -31.47 -42.52
C ALA A 276 -1.22 -33.00 -42.66
N SER A 277 -1.95 -33.75 -41.83
CA SER A 277 -2.18 -35.17 -42.10
C SER A 277 -3.32 -35.30 -43.11
N SER A 278 -3.01 -35.73 -44.33
CA SER A 278 -4.02 -36.07 -45.35
C SER A 278 -4.66 -37.45 -45.13
N ASP A 279 -4.31 -38.16 -44.06
CA ASP A 279 -4.85 -39.49 -43.74
C ASP A 279 -5.41 -39.52 -42.30
N PRO A 280 -6.74 -39.55 -42.11
CA PRO A 280 -7.36 -39.62 -40.79
C PRO A 280 -7.17 -40.97 -40.07
N TYR A 281 -6.54 -41.96 -40.71
CA TYR A 281 -6.27 -43.28 -40.12
C TYR A 281 -4.78 -43.62 -39.94
N ASP A 282 -3.87 -42.77 -40.39
CA ASP A 282 -2.45 -42.98 -40.18
C ASP A 282 -2.03 -42.55 -38.76
N ARG A 283 -1.89 -43.53 -37.87
CA ARG A 283 -1.39 -43.33 -36.49
C ARG A 283 0.12 -43.04 -36.44
N GLY A 284 0.82 -42.95 -37.57
CA GLY A 284 2.25 -42.65 -37.65
C GLY A 284 2.60 -41.16 -37.55
N ASN A 285 1.67 -40.26 -37.89
CA ASN A 285 1.90 -38.82 -37.88
C ASN A 285 1.29 -38.16 -36.64
N ILE A 286 1.95 -38.40 -35.50
CA ILE A 286 1.74 -37.58 -34.30
C ILE A 286 2.24 -36.18 -34.63
N ALA A 287 1.41 -35.15 -34.38
CA ALA A 287 1.84 -33.76 -34.45
C ALA A 287 3.08 -33.57 -33.55
N ALA A 288 4.26 -33.57 -34.14
CA ALA A 288 5.50 -33.37 -33.43
C ALA A 288 5.76 -31.87 -33.35
N LEU A 289 5.80 -31.33 -32.12
CA LEU A 289 6.45 -30.04 -31.85
C LEU A 289 7.93 -30.20 -32.20
N ARG A 290 8.30 -29.83 -33.42
CA ARG A 290 9.70 -29.84 -33.86
C ARG A 290 10.31 -28.49 -33.52
N ARG A 291 11.36 -28.47 -32.69
CA ARG A 291 12.28 -27.33 -32.58
C ARG A 291 12.94 -27.15 -33.95
N VAL A 292 12.47 -26.18 -34.72
CA VAL A 292 13.15 -25.77 -35.96
C VAL A 292 13.97 -24.53 -35.62
N ALA A 293 15.29 -24.71 -35.47
CA ALA A 293 16.20 -23.58 -35.42
C ALA A 293 16.11 -22.82 -36.75
N PRO A 294 16.12 -21.48 -36.76
CA PRO A 294 15.95 -20.71 -37.99
C PRO A 294 17.24 -20.77 -38.82
N GLN A 295 17.40 -21.80 -39.65
CA GLN A 295 18.29 -21.72 -40.81
C GLN A 295 17.42 -21.40 -42.03
N TYR A 296 17.16 -20.11 -42.22
CA TYR A 296 16.59 -19.62 -43.46
C TYR A 296 17.67 -19.66 -44.55
N ASP A 297 17.63 -20.67 -45.41
CA ASP A 297 18.40 -20.73 -46.66
C ASP A 297 17.50 -20.34 -47.84
N PRO A 298 17.62 -19.12 -48.40
CA PRO A 298 16.81 -18.65 -49.51
C PRO A 298 17.17 -19.29 -50.87
N THR A 299 18.14 -20.22 -50.91
CA THR A 299 18.58 -20.91 -52.13
C THR A 299 18.19 -22.38 -52.19
N ALA A 300 17.55 -22.92 -51.15
CA ALA A 300 17.09 -24.30 -51.12
C ALA A 300 15.98 -24.54 -52.17
N PRO A 301 16.13 -25.53 -53.09
CA PRO A 301 15.07 -25.87 -54.03
C PRO A 301 13.83 -26.37 -53.28
N LEU A 302 12.63 -26.11 -53.82
CA LEU A 302 11.36 -26.70 -53.34
C LEU A 302 11.39 -28.21 -53.58
N GLY A 303 11.99 -28.94 -52.65
CA GLY A 303 12.13 -30.39 -52.64
C GLY A 303 11.28 -31.02 -51.53
N THR A 304 10.64 -32.13 -51.89
CA THR A 304 9.93 -33.05 -51.01
C THR A 304 10.73 -33.40 -49.76
N PHE A 305 10.13 -33.24 -48.58
CA PHE A 305 10.69 -33.70 -47.32
C PHE A 305 10.90 -35.23 -47.37
N GLU A 306 12.16 -35.66 -47.29
CA GLU A 306 12.50 -37.03 -46.94
C GLU A 306 12.08 -37.31 -45.49
N ASN A 307 11.30 -38.36 -45.33
CA ASN A 307 10.89 -38.95 -44.06
C ASN A 307 12.13 -39.39 -43.27
N PRO A 308 12.44 -38.82 -42.09
CA PRO A 308 13.61 -39.21 -41.31
C PRO A 308 13.41 -40.51 -40.51
N PHE A 309 12.31 -41.25 -40.69
CA PHE A 309 12.10 -42.54 -40.03
C PHE A 309 12.34 -43.70 -41.00
N LEU A 310 13.60 -44.07 -41.16
CA LEU A 310 14.00 -45.43 -41.54
C LEU A 310 14.99 -45.98 -40.50
N THR A 311 14.66 -47.19 -40.03
CA THR A 311 15.39 -48.11 -39.12
C THR A 311 15.40 -47.71 -37.64
N ILE A 312 14.89 -48.53 -36.70
CA ILE A 312 14.77 -50.01 -36.62
C ILE A 312 13.34 -50.43 -36.27
#